data_AF-A0A9P9GLC5-F1
#
_entry.id   AF-A0A9P9GLC5-F1
#
_cell.length_a   1.000
_cell.length_b   1.000
_cell.length_c   1.000
_cell.angle_alpha   90.00
_cell.angle_beta   90.00
_cell.angle_gamma   90.00
#
_symmetry.space_group_name_H-M   'P 1'
#
loop_
_entity.id
_entity.type
_entity.pdbx_description
1 polymer ?
#
loop_
_entity_poly.entity_id
_entity_poly.type
_entity_poly.pdbx_seq_one_letter_code
_entity_poly.pdbx_strand_id
1 'polypeptide(L)'
;MKLYYLLPLFASLSLAAKLDLWDVDDSCTPYRDALQKAYNDAEVTAVKSQDDLETLLDGRPRYSKQDASSVSNWDRVARAVTNMFGFVPNKGGHDPKESHYSNVMYVFDRMEKALHQGVMVSGNGYGGLKPLILCDQNKFKWIRKDDKDPNDPANHPVRESRANEIKGSAVKKSIGLCDGGDIWAVRLTRFDLVTFCPRSFIDDVANTKSAVDARGSVKIGDGLDSFGHTSLSRVMVHELAHWFGGSRSGGPENREVPDQPVVGKDGDFVYRHPITKKFTTDASTPNKQKIVTYDYFPIGEYAGNTGPSKATITAEAYAIFAMMSYMDNFDWADDGKSKLLTQEIPYNDLPNNKEARLG
;
A
#
# COMPACT_ATOMS: atom_id res chain seq x y z
N MET A 1 10.23 22.79 -38.30
CA MET A 1 10.61 23.52 -37.07
C MET A 1 10.48 22.56 -35.90
N LYS A 2 11.59 22.05 -35.37
CA LYS A 2 11.59 21.20 -34.17
C LYS A 2 11.64 22.13 -32.94
N LEU A 3 10.56 22.18 -32.18
CA LEU A 3 10.51 22.91 -30.91
C LEU A 3 11.17 22.02 -29.86
N TYR A 4 12.39 22.36 -29.47
CA TYR A 4 13.06 21.77 -28.31
C TYR A 4 12.35 22.31 -27.06
N TYR A 5 11.57 21.45 -26.39
CA TYR A 5 11.16 21.70 -25.02
C TYR A 5 12.40 21.54 -24.12
N LEU A 6 13.06 22.65 -23.83
CA LEU A 6 13.95 22.78 -22.69
C LEU A 6 13.09 22.68 -21.42
N LEU A 7 12.99 21.48 -20.86
CA LEU A 7 12.52 21.31 -19.49
C LEU A 7 13.53 21.98 -18.54
N PRO A 8 13.09 22.86 -17.63
CA PRO A 8 13.97 23.31 -16.56
C PRO A 8 14.21 22.13 -15.63
N LEU A 9 15.48 21.77 -15.41
CA LEU A 9 15.88 21.07 -14.20
C LEU A 9 15.56 22.01 -13.02
N PHE A 10 14.35 21.91 -12.49
CA PHE A 10 14.10 22.34 -11.13
C PHE A 10 14.80 21.31 -10.24
N ALA A 11 16.01 21.65 -9.78
CA ALA A 11 16.47 21.12 -8.51
C ALA A 11 15.51 21.65 -7.45
N SER A 12 14.42 20.93 -7.21
CA SER A 12 13.62 21.13 -6.01
C SER A 12 14.56 20.87 -4.85
N LEU A 13 14.85 21.93 -4.08
CA LEU A 13 15.33 21.76 -2.73
C LEU A 13 14.24 20.97 -2.01
N SER A 14 14.41 19.65 -1.92
CA SER A 14 13.56 18.77 -1.11
C SER A 14 13.56 19.31 0.31
N LEU A 15 12.46 19.96 0.67
CA LEU A 15 12.08 20.11 2.06
C LEU A 15 11.63 18.70 2.46
N ALA A 16 12.32 18.08 3.41
CA ALA A 16 11.89 16.78 3.95
C ALA A 16 10.39 16.81 4.25
N ALA A 17 9.66 15.75 3.87
CA ALA A 17 8.24 15.64 4.14
C ALA A 17 7.92 16.03 5.58
N LYS A 18 6.89 16.86 5.73
CA LYS A 18 6.46 17.30 7.05
C LYS A 18 5.21 16.53 7.43
N LEU A 19 5.27 15.88 8.59
CA LEU A 19 4.11 15.22 9.19
C LEU A 19 3.02 16.23 9.63
N ASP A 20 3.22 17.53 9.41
CA ASP A 20 2.33 18.63 9.84
C ASP A 20 1.00 18.69 9.07
N LEU A 21 0.95 18.04 7.90
CA LEU A 21 -0.29 17.79 7.17
C LEU A 21 -1.27 16.90 7.94
N TRP A 22 -0.73 16.08 8.84
CA TRP A 22 -1.49 15.26 9.78
C TRP A 22 -1.48 15.95 11.14
N ASP A 23 -2.59 15.82 11.87
CA ASP A 23 -2.51 15.96 13.32
C ASP A 23 -1.86 14.69 13.87
N VAL A 24 -1.00 14.87 14.86
CA VAL A 24 -0.29 13.77 15.51
C VAL A 24 -0.57 13.88 16.99
N ASP A 25 -1.26 12.89 17.54
CA ASP A 25 -1.63 12.88 18.96
C ASP A 25 -0.39 12.68 19.84
N ASP A 26 -0.46 13.20 21.08
CA ASP A 26 0.62 13.10 22.06
C ASP A 26 1.03 11.66 22.39
N SER A 27 0.16 10.65 22.14
CA SER A 27 0.52 9.23 22.23
C SER A 27 1.71 8.85 21.35
N CYS A 28 1.96 9.60 20.28
CA CYS A 28 3.09 9.39 19.38
C CYS A 28 4.39 10.05 19.83
N THR A 29 4.39 10.81 20.94
CA THR A 29 5.59 11.51 21.44
C THR A 29 6.82 10.59 21.56
N PRO A 30 6.72 9.36 22.12
CA PRO A 30 7.87 8.46 22.24
C PRO A 30 8.39 7.93 20.89
N TYR A 31 7.57 8.01 19.84
CA TYR A 31 7.82 7.38 18.54
C TYR A 31 7.98 8.41 17.40
N ARG A 32 8.03 9.70 17.74
CA ARG A 32 7.94 10.80 16.77
C ARG A 32 9.03 10.74 15.71
N ASP A 33 10.26 10.45 16.11
CA ASP A 33 11.39 10.37 15.18
C ASP A 33 11.25 9.17 14.23
N ALA A 34 10.78 8.02 14.74
CA ALA A 34 10.55 6.84 13.93
C ALA A 34 9.41 7.06 12.92
N LEU A 35 8.31 7.68 13.34
CA LEU A 35 7.21 8.06 12.45
C LEU A 35 7.64 9.08 11.41
N GLN A 36 8.37 10.12 11.80
CA GLN A 36 8.86 11.14 10.88
C GLN A 36 9.82 10.52 9.85
N LYS A 37 10.70 9.61 10.26
CA LYS A 37 11.55 8.86 9.34
C LYS A 37 10.71 8.01 8.38
N ALA A 38 9.76 7.23 8.89
CA ALA A 38 8.89 6.40 8.05
C ALA A 38 8.07 7.24 7.05
N TYR A 39 7.65 8.44 7.44
CA TYR A 39 6.95 9.39 6.58
C TYR A 39 7.85 9.96 5.48
N ASN A 40 9.11 10.29 5.81
CA ASN A 40 10.10 10.71 4.82
C ASN A 40 10.46 9.58 3.85
N ASP A 41 10.60 8.34 4.34
CA ASP A 41 10.85 7.19 3.48
C ASP A 41 9.65 6.91 2.57
N ALA A 42 8.42 7.10 3.08
CA ALA A 42 7.19 7.02 2.30
C ALA A 42 7.12 8.09 1.21
N GLU A 43 7.53 9.34 1.49
CA GLU A 43 7.63 10.41 0.49
C GLU A 43 8.50 9.97 -0.68
N VAL A 44 9.75 9.61 -0.39
CA VAL A 44 10.77 9.31 -1.39
C VAL A 44 10.35 8.10 -2.25
N THR A 45 9.80 7.07 -1.63
CA THR A 45 9.32 5.88 -2.35
C THR A 45 8.07 6.17 -3.18
N ALA A 46 7.14 7.00 -2.69
CA ALA A 46 5.95 7.40 -3.45
C ALA A 46 6.28 8.27 -4.67
N VAL A 47 7.18 9.26 -4.52
CA VAL A 47 7.66 10.08 -5.65
C VAL A 47 8.28 9.20 -6.72
N LYS A 48 9.17 8.27 -6.32
CA LYS A 48 9.81 7.36 -7.26
C LYS A 48 8.81 6.41 -7.92
N SER A 49 7.77 5.96 -7.22
CA SER A 49 6.69 5.17 -7.82
C SER A 49 5.87 5.94 -8.84
N GLN A 50 5.59 7.21 -8.58
CA GLN A 50 4.92 8.06 -9.56
C GLN A 50 5.79 8.24 -10.81
N ASP A 51 7.07 8.59 -10.64
CA ASP A 51 8.02 8.72 -11.75
C ASP A 51 8.08 7.43 -12.58
N ASP A 52 8.16 6.27 -11.92
CA ASP A 52 8.17 4.97 -12.59
C ASP A 52 6.87 4.76 -13.40
N LEU A 53 5.70 5.03 -12.83
CA LEU A 53 4.43 4.92 -13.55
C LEU A 53 4.36 5.86 -14.75
N GLU A 54 4.86 7.09 -14.63
CA GLU A 54 4.93 8.06 -15.73
C GLU A 54 5.78 7.55 -16.89
N THR A 55 6.84 6.77 -16.63
CA THR A 55 7.65 6.15 -17.71
C THR A 55 6.87 5.19 -18.59
N LEU A 56 5.74 4.64 -18.12
CA LEU A 56 4.90 3.73 -18.89
C LEU A 56 3.93 4.47 -19.83
N LEU A 57 3.73 5.77 -19.65
CA LEU A 57 2.96 6.61 -20.58
C LEU A 57 3.71 6.72 -21.90
N ASP A 58 5.02 6.90 -21.82
CA ASP A 58 5.91 6.82 -22.95
C ASP A 58 6.09 5.34 -23.33
N GLY A 59 5.79 5.00 -24.57
CA GLY A 59 5.95 3.63 -25.05
C GLY A 59 7.36 3.10 -24.85
N ARG A 60 7.48 1.78 -24.76
CA ARG A 60 8.76 1.09 -24.58
C ARG A 60 9.76 1.60 -25.61
N PRO A 61 10.92 2.15 -25.18
CA PRO A 61 11.93 2.62 -26.11
C PRO A 61 12.37 1.51 -27.06
N ARG A 62 12.74 1.89 -28.30
CA ARG A 62 13.34 0.92 -29.22
C ARG A 62 14.73 0.55 -28.72
N TYR A 63 15.05 -0.73 -28.70
CA TYR A 63 16.35 -1.18 -28.26
C TYR A 63 17.46 -0.63 -29.16
N SER A 64 18.38 0.10 -28.53
CA SER A 64 19.68 0.49 -29.06
C SER A 64 20.70 0.36 -27.93
N LYS A 65 21.99 0.23 -28.24
CA LYS A 65 23.04 0.17 -27.19
C LYS A 65 23.05 1.44 -26.34
N GLN A 66 22.67 2.58 -26.92
CA GLN A 66 22.60 3.88 -26.27
C GLN A 66 21.38 3.99 -25.34
N ASP A 67 20.29 3.29 -25.65
CA ASP A 67 19.03 3.34 -24.89
C ASP A 67 18.85 2.11 -23.97
N ALA A 68 19.86 1.25 -23.84
CA ALA A 68 19.76 -0.01 -23.10
C ALA A 68 19.32 0.20 -21.64
N SER A 69 19.77 1.26 -20.98
CA SER A 69 19.33 1.61 -19.62
C SER A 69 17.86 2.03 -19.58
N SER A 70 17.40 2.81 -20.56
CA SER A 70 16.01 3.27 -20.65
C SER A 70 15.06 2.11 -20.94
N VAL A 71 15.46 1.19 -21.83
CA VAL A 71 14.71 -0.04 -22.11
C VAL A 71 14.66 -0.93 -20.87
N SER A 72 15.79 -1.14 -20.20
CA SER A 72 15.86 -1.97 -19.00
C SER A 72 15.03 -1.39 -17.85
N ASN A 73 15.04 -0.07 -17.67
CA ASN A 73 14.18 0.60 -16.69
C ASN A 73 12.69 0.43 -17.04
N TRP A 74 12.31 0.67 -18.30
CA TRP A 74 10.92 0.48 -18.74
C TRP A 74 10.47 -0.97 -18.51
N ASP A 75 11.29 -1.94 -18.88
CA ASP A 75 11.01 -3.37 -18.68
C ASP A 75 10.89 -3.74 -17.20
N ARG A 76 11.76 -3.20 -16.33
CA ARG A 76 11.68 -3.38 -14.87
C ARG A 76 10.34 -2.86 -14.33
N VAL A 77 10.00 -1.62 -14.68
CA VAL A 77 8.74 -1.00 -14.22
C VAL A 77 7.54 -1.79 -14.73
N ALA A 78 7.54 -2.15 -16.02
CA ALA A 78 6.44 -2.89 -16.62
C ALA A 78 6.22 -4.25 -15.93
N ARG A 79 7.30 -4.96 -15.60
CA ARG A 79 7.22 -6.20 -14.80
C ARG A 79 6.70 -5.93 -13.40
N ALA A 80 7.21 -4.92 -12.70
CA ALA A 80 6.80 -4.59 -11.35
C ALA A 80 5.30 -4.26 -11.27
N VAL A 81 4.80 -3.44 -12.20
CA VAL A 81 3.38 -3.11 -12.32
C VAL A 81 2.54 -4.35 -12.67
N THR A 82 3.00 -5.16 -13.62
CA THR A 82 2.32 -6.40 -14.00
C THR A 82 2.19 -7.35 -12.81
N ASN A 83 3.25 -7.45 -12.00
CA ASN A 83 3.28 -8.34 -10.85
C ASN A 83 2.42 -7.82 -9.68
N MET A 84 2.54 -6.53 -9.35
CA MET A 84 1.85 -5.95 -8.19
C MET A 84 0.39 -5.62 -8.46
N PHE A 85 0.07 -5.17 -9.67
CA PHE A 85 -1.24 -4.64 -10.04
C PHE A 85 -1.95 -5.43 -11.11
N GLY A 86 -1.35 -6.51 -11.65
CA GLY A 86 -2.01 -7.47 -12.54
C GLY A 86 -2.26 -6.99 -13.97
N PHE A 87 -2.07 -5.71 -14.30
CA PHE A 87 -2.25 -5.20 -15.66
C PHE A 87 -0.91 -5.11 -16.41
N VAL A 88 -0.96 -5.34 -17.73
CA VAL A 88 0.22 -5.25 -18.61
C VAL A 88 0.27 -3.88 -19.27
N PRO A 89 1.33 -3.07 -19.05
CA PRO A 89 1.48 -1.78 -19.71
C PRO A 89 1.57 -1.92 -21.23
N ASN A 90 1.08 -0.94 -21.98
CA ASN A 90 1.07 -1.02 -23.44
C ASN A 90 2.46 -0.64 -23.97
N LYS A 91 3.07 -1.53 -24.75
CA LYS A 91 4.37 -1.29 -25.41
C LYS A 91 4.42 0.03 -26.21
N GLY A 92 3.30 0.46 -26.79
CA GLY A 92 3.21 1.72 -27.55
C GLY A 92 3.01 2.98 -26.70
N GLY A 93 2.90 2.84 -25.39
CA GLY A 93 2.51 3.89 -24.44
C GLY A 93 1.16 3.54 -23.83
N HIS A 94 1.07 3.57 -22.51
CA HIS A 94 -0.14 3.19 -21.79
C HIS A 94 -1.14 4.35 -21.76
N ASP A 95 -2.44 4.03 -21.90
CA ASP A 95 -3.48 5.06 -21.87
C ASP A 95 -3.66 5.56 -20.42
N PRO A 96 -3.43 6.85 -20.12
CA PRO A 96 -3.61 7.38 -18.77
C PRO A 96 -5.07 7.32 -18.28
N LYS A 97 -6.03 7.04 -19.16
CA LYS A 97 -7.45 6.86 -18.82
C LYS A 97 -7.87 5.41 -18.66
N GLU A 98 -6.97 4.44 -18.89
CA GLU A 98 -7.26 3.05 -18.56
C GLU A 98 -7.55 2.95 -17.05
N SER A 99 -8.63 2.26 -16.70
CA SER A 99 -9.20 2.27 -15.35
C SER A 99 -8.24 1.77 -14.26
N HIS A 100 -7.47 0.72 -14.52
CA HIS A 100 -6.56 0.14 -13.53
C HIS A 100 -5.32 1.01 -13.35
N TYR A 101 -4.71 1.45 -14.44
CA TYR A 101 -3.56 2.35 -14.40
C TYR A 101 -3.92 3.70 -13.77
N SER A 102 -5.03 4.30 -14.19
CA SER A 102 -5.46 5.60 -13.65
C SER A 102 -5.78 5.53 -12.15
N ASN A 103 -6.30 4.40 -11.65
CA ASN A 103 -6.48 4.19 -10.21
C ASN A 103 -5.15 4.13 -9.47
N VAL A 104 -4.17 3.38 -9.97
CA VAL A 104 -2.85 3.28 -9.33
C VAL A 104 -2.14 4.63 -9.33
N MET A 105 -2.11 5.30 -10.48
CA MET A 105 -1.56 6.65 -10.64
C MET A 105 -2.23 7.64 -9.69
N TYR A 106 -3.56 7.56 -9.54
CA TYR A 106 -4.32 8.43 -8.65
C TYR A 106 -3.92 8.31 -7.19
N VAL A 107 -3.55 7.12 -6.70
CA VAL A 107 -3.08 6.96 -5.31
C VAL A 107 -1.70 7.59 -5.12
N PHE A 108 -0.74 7.28 -6.01
CA PHE A 108 0.61 7.81 -5.90
C PHE A 108 0.69 9.33 -6.15
N ASP A 109 -0.05 9.87 -7.12
CA ASP A 109 -0.18 11.33 -7.35
C ASP A 109 -0.62 12.08 -6.09
N ARG A 110 -1.50 11.47 -5.29
CA ARG A 110 -1.97 12.08 -4.05
C ARG A 110 -0.98 11.97 -2.91
N MET A 111 -0.28 10.82 -2.82
CA MET A 111 0.83 10.67 -1.89
C MET A 111 1.92 11.69 -2.23
N GLU A 112 2.33 11.83 -3.48
CA GLU A 112 3.34 12.80 -3.89
C GLU A 112 2.90 14.24 -3.57
N LYS A 113 1.68 14.64 -3.94
CA LYS A 113 1.16 15.97 -3.61
C LYS A 113 1.17 16.26 -2.12
N ALA A 114 0.73 15.31 -1.30
CA ALA A 114 0.72 15.50 0.14
C ALA A 114 2.15 15.48 0.72
N LEU A 115 2.87 14.37 0.52
CA LEU A 115 4.15 14.10 1.16
C LEU A 115 5.26 15.04 0.65
N HIS A 116 5.32 15.29 -0.66
CA HIS A 116 6.39 16.05 -1.31
C HIS A 116 6.03 17.53 -1.48
N GLN A 117 4.81 17.83 -1.96
CA GLN A 117 4.41 19.21 -2.27
C GLN A 117 3.74 19.94 -1.10
N GLY A 118 3.42 19.24 -0.01
CA GLY A 118 2.72 19.84 1.13
C GLY A 118 1.24 20.14 0.86
N VAL A 119 0.64 19.52 -0.15
CA VAL A 119 -0.73 19.78 -0.61
C VAL A 119 -1.64 18.63 -0.18
N MET A 120 -2.47 18.87 0.83
CA MET A 120 -3.48 17.87 1.24
C MET A 120 -4.58 17.70 0.20
N VAL A 121 -4.64 16.50 -0.38
CA VAL A 121 -5.69 16.14 -1.34
C VAL A 121 -6.92 15.67 -0.57
N SER A 122 -8.00 16.43 -0.74
CA SER A 122 -9.09 16.66 0.22
C SER A 122 -8.66 17.54 1.39
N GLY A 123 -8.82 18.86 1.23
CA GLY A 123 -8.33 19.86 2.20
C GLY A 123 -8.89 19.71 3.63
N ASN A 124 -10.02 19.02 3.80
CA ASN A 124 -10.62 18.70 5.10
C ASN A 124 -10.63 17.19 5.37
N GLY A 125 -9.71 16.41 4.79
CA GLY A 125 -9.78 14.95 4.82
C GLY A 125 -11.05 14.40 4.16
N TYR A 126 -11.26 13.09 4.21
CA TYR A 126 -12.45 12.45 3.62
C TYR A 126 -13.64 12.48 4.59
N GLY A 127 -13.39 12.35 5.89
CA GLY A 127 -14.32 12.49 7.00
C GLY A 127 -14.72 13.93 7.35
N GLY A 128 -14.13 14.94 6.71
CA GLY A 128 -14.38 16.34 7.03
C GLY A 128 -13.56 16.86 8.21
N LEU A 129 -12.55 16.11 8.63
CA LEU A 129 -11.60 16.45 9.68
C LEU A 129 -10.18 16.48 9.11
N LYS A 130 -9.30 17.28 9.71
CA LYS A 130 -7.87 17.12 9.47
C LYS A 130 -7.47 15.71 9.90
N PRO A 131 -6.73 14.95 9.08
CA PRO A 131 -6.44 13.56 9.40
C PRO A 131 -5.48 13.44 10.59
N LEU A 132 -5.69 12.42 11.41
CA LEU A 132 -5.04 12.22 12.69
C LEU A 132 -4.27 10.90 12.72
N ILE A 133 -3.05 10.95 13.25
CA ILE A 133 -2.22 9.80 13.58
C ILE A 133 -2.23 9.58 15.10
N LEU A 134 -2.55 8.35 15.51
CA LEU A 134 -2.48 7.85 16.88
C LEU A 134 -1.40 6.77 16.99
N CYS A 135 -0.77 6.65 18.17
CA CYS A 135 0.19 5.59 18.48
C CYS A 135 -0.19 4.76 19.71
N ASP A 136 -1.37 5.03 20.28
CA ASP A 136 -1.90 4.29 21.41
C ASP A 136 -3.41 4.05 21.27
N GLN A 137 -3.81 2.78 21.17
CA GLN A 137 -5.22 2.40 21.12
C GLN A 137 -5.97 2.64 22.44
N ASN A 138 -5.26 2.87 23.56
CA ASN A 138 -5.90 3.15 24.85
C ASN A 138 -6.61 4.51 24.86
N LYS A 139 -6.40 5.35 23.82
CA LYS A 139 -7.18 6.56 23.57
C LYS A 139 -8.65 6.25 23.22
N PHE A 140 -8.94 5.04 22.75
CA PHE A 140 -10.31 4.60 22.49
C PHE A 140 -10.94 4.03 23.74
N LYS A 141 -12.19 4.44 24.01
CA LYS A 141 -13.04 3.80 25.02
C LYS A 141 -14.03 2.89 24.31
N TRP A 142 -13.91 1.60 24.55
CA TRP A 142 -14.85 0.60 24.06
C TRP A 142 -16.05 0.53 24.97
N ILE A 143 -17.22 0.80 24.41
CA ILE A 143 -18.49 0.82 25.13
C ILE A 143 -19.32 -0.35 24.63
N ARG A 144 -19.73 -1.23 25.54
CA ARG A 144 -20.59 -2.38 25.23
C ARG A 144 -22.03 -1.91 25.10
N LYS A 145 -22.84 -2.72 24.43
CA LYS A 145 -24.29 -2.46 24.25
C LYS A 145 -25.04 -2.22 25.57
N ASP A 146 -24.57 -2.81 26.66
CA ASP A 146 -25.20 -2.74 27.99
C ASP A 146 -24.54 -1.68 28.90
N ASP A 147 -23.44 -1.07 28.46
CA ASP A 147 -22.81 0.04 29.18
C ASP A 147 -23.64 1.31 28.97
N LYS A 148 -23.49 2.26 29.89
CA LYS A 148 -24.12 3.59 29.82
C LYS A 148 -23.59 4.37 28.62
N ASP A 149 -24.49 4.97 27.84
CA ASP A 149 -24.10 5.84 26.73
C ASP A 149 -23.62 7.20 27.26
N PRO A 150 -22.34 7.56 27.08
CA PRO A 150 -21.79 8.82 27.56
C PRO A 150 -22.37 10.04 26.82
N ASN A 151 -23.02 9.83 25.67
CA ASN A 151 -23.63 10.89 24.87
C ASN A 151 -25.16 10.96 25.05
N ASP A 152 -25.75 10.10 25.88
CA ASP A 152 -27.16 10.19 26.25
C ASP A 152 -27.30 10.92 27.60
N PRO A 153 -27.89 12.13 27.64
CA PRO A 153 -28.14 12.85 28.89
C PRO A 153 -29.00 12.08 29.89
N ALA A 154 -29.88 11.19 29.41
CA ALA A 154 -30.71 10.34 30.26
C ALA A 154 -29.98 9.08 30.76
N ASN A 155 -28.73 8.87 30.30
CA ASN A 155 -27.82 7.83 30.77
C ASN A 155 -28.36 6.41 30.55
N HIS A 156 -29.15 6.21 29.48
CA HIS A 156 -29.61 4.88 29.10
C HIS A 156 -28.44 4.01 28.62
N PRO A 157 -28.58 2.67 28.64
CA PRO A 157 -27.65 1.78 27.98
C PRO A 157 -27.56 2.07 26.47
N VAL A 158 -26.38 1.86 25.86
CA VAL A 158 -26.17 2.13 24.41
C VAL A 158 -27.18 1.40 23.52
N ARG A 159 -27.59 0.18 23.90
CA ARG A 159 -28.60 -0.60 23.14
C ARG A 159 -29.97 0.08 23.07
N GLU A 160 -30.27 0.97 24.01
CA GLU A 160 -31.53 1.70 24.10
C GLU A 160 -31.39 3.09 23.45
N SER A 161 -30.35 3.86 23.80
CA SER A 161 -30.09 5.20 23.24
C SER A 161 -29.70 5.16 21.75
N ARG A 162 -29.03 4.09 21.31
CA ARG A 162 -28.55 3.90 19.92
C ARG A 162 -29.02 2.58 19.33
N ALA A 163 -30.27 2.22 19.60
CA ALA A 163 -30.86 0.96 19.15
C ALA A 163 -30.66 0.68 17.65
N ASN A 164 -30.70 1.72 16.80
CA ASN A 164 -30.48 1.59 15.35
C ASN A 164 -29.03 1.29 14.96
N GLU A 165 -28.04 1.77 15.72
CA GLU A 165 -26.61 1.50 15.47
C GLU A 165 -26.20 0.10 15.95
N ILE A 166 -26.87 -0.42 16.98
CA ILE A 166 -26.60 -1.74 17.56
C ILE A 166 -27.35 -2.86 16.83
N LYS A 167 -28.41 -2.54 16.08
CA LYS A 167 -29.22 -3.54 15.36
C LYS A 167 -28.39 -4.21 14.25
N GLY A 168 -27.91 -5.43 14.51
CA GLY A 168 -27.16 -6.24 13.55
C GLY A 168 -25.64 -6.30 13.80
N SER A 169 -25.11 -5.61 14.81
CA SER A 169 -23.69 -5.76 15.19
C SER A 169 -23.51 -7.08 15.94
N ALA A 170 -22.99 -8.10 15.24
CA ALA A 170 -22.44 -9.27 15.89
C ALA A 170 -21.34 -8.81 16.85
N VAL A 171 -21.47 -9.14 18.14
CA VAL A 171 -20.46 -8.86 19.16
C VAL A 171 -19.21 -9.63 18.78
N LYS A 172 -18.31 -9.01 18.00
CA LYS A 172 -16.98 -9.55 17.77
C LYS A 172 -16.22 -9.46 19.09
N LYS A 173 -15.52 -10.54 19.45
CA LYS A 173 -14.77 -10.70 20.70
C LYS A 173 -13.55 -9.76 20.84
N SER A 174 -13.17 -8.99 19.80
CA SER A 174 -12.01 -8.08 19.87
C SER A 174 -12.39 -6.78 20.59
N ILE A 175 -11.67 -6.45 21.66
CA ILE A 175 -11.88 -5.29 22.53
C ILE A 175 -10.81 -4.21 22.24
N GLY A 176 -10.43 -4.03 20.96
CA GLY A 176 -9.38 -3.10 20.57
C GLY A 176 -9.31 -2.93 19.05
N LEU A 177 -8.79 -1.78 18.58
CA LEU A 177 -8.48 -1.59 17.16
C LEU A 177 -7.26 -2.46 16.82
N CYS A 178 -6.26 -2.48 17.70
CA CYS A 178 -5.02 -3.23 17.56
C CYS A 178 -5.08 -4.63 18.19
N ASP A 179 -6.28 -5.19 18.38
CA ASP A 179 -6.46 -6.44 19.10
C ASP A 179 -6.17 -7.64 18.19
N GLY A 180 -5.20 -8.48 18.56
CA GLY A 180 -4.80 -9.64 17.74
C GLY A 180 -3.30 -9.97 17.75
N GLY A 181 -2.47 -9.21 18.48
CA GLY A 181 -1.04 -9.47 18.62
C GLY A 181 -0.22 -9.12 17.37
N ASP A 182 -0.75 -9.37 16.17
CA ASP A 182 -0.06 -9.30 14.86
C ASP A 182 -0.51 -8.12 13.97
N ILE A 183 -1.12 -7.07 14.53
CA ILE A 183 -1.57 -5.90 13.78
C ILE A 183 -0.55 -4.75 13.93
N TRP A 184 -0.07 -4.22 12.81
CA TRP A 184 0.89 -3.11 12.78
C TRP A 184 0.20 -1.75 12.89
N ALA A 185 -0.84 -1.53 12.10
CA ALA A 185 -1.63 -0.33 12.14
C ALA A 185 -3.08 -0.63 11.74
N VAL A 186 -3.98 0.29 12.07
CA VAL A 186 -5.38 0.24 11.68
C VAL A 186 -5.81 1.62 11.24
N ARG A 187 -6.58 1.68 10.16
CA ARG A 187 -7.10 2.92 9.63
C ARG A 187 -8.63 2.93 9.63
N LEU A 188 -9.19 4.09 9.93
CA LEU A 188 -10.62 4.40 9.84
C LEU A 188 -10.84 5.64 8.95
N THR A 189 -10.89 5.49 7.61
CA THR A 189 -10.93 6.66 6.67
C THR A 189 -12.17 7.52 6.90
N ARG A 190 -13.28 6.92 7.34
CA ARG A 190 -14.49 7.69 7.66
C ARG A 190 -14.28 8.75 8.76
N PHE A 191 -13.25 8.57 9.59
CA PHE A 191 -12.85 9.47 10.65
C PHE A 191 -11.47 10.11 10.40
N ASP A 192 -10.92 9.94 9.19
CA ASP A 192 -9.58 10.39 8.84
C ASP A 192 -8.50 9.97 9.84
N LEU A 193 -8.57 8.73 10.32
CA LEU A 193 -7.76 8.27 11.45
C LEU A 193 -6.85 7.11 11.04
N VAL A 194 -5.56 7.22 11.34
CA VAL A 194 -4.60 6.11 11.29
C VAL A 194 -4.08 5.88 12.70
N THR A 195 -4.16 4.63 13.18
CA THR A 195 -3.64 4.23 14.49
C THR A 195 -2.51 3.23 14.28
N PHE A 196 -1.28 3.64 14.53
CA PHE A 196 -0.15 2.72 14.62
C PHE A 196 -0.22 1.98 15.95
N CYS A 197 -0.28 0.66 15.86
CA CYS A 197 -0.38 -0.22 17.01
C CYS A 197 0.97 -0.35 17.72
N PRO A 198 1.01 -0.68 19.02
CA PRO A 198 2.28 -0.84 19.75
C PRO A 198 3.28 -1.79 19.07
N ARG A 199 2.77 -2.78 18.32
CA ARG A 199 3.59 -3.70 17.54
C ARG A 199 4.48 -2.96 16.53
N SER A 200 4.02 -1.86 15.92
CA SER A 200 4.80 -1.03 14.98
C SER A 200 6.04 -0.39 15.59
N PHE A 201 6.21 -0.46 16.90
CA PHE A 201 7.31 0.18 17.61
C PHE A 201 8.13 -0.80 18.47
N ILE A 202 7.96 -2.11 18.28
CA ILE A 202 8.84 -3.10 18.91
C ILE A 202 10.23 -3.05 18.29
N ASP A 203 11.24 -3.51 19.03
CA ASP A 203 12.65 -3.47 18.62
C ASP A 203 12.89 -4.09 17.24
N ASP A 204 12.22 -5.20 16.92
CA ASP A 204 12.36 -5.84 15.61
C ASP A 204 11.95 -4.90 14.46
N VAL A 205 10.86 -4.13 14.60
CA VAL A 205 10.43 -3.13 13.62
C VAL A 205 11.41 -1.97 13.56
N ALA A 206 11.79 -1.43 14.72
CA ALA A 206 12.69 -0.30 14.82
C ALA A 206 14.07 -0.58 14.19
N ASN A 207 14.51 -1.84 14.24
CA ASN A 207 15.77 -2.30 13.66
C ASN A 207 15.67 -2.76 12.20
N THR A 208 14.46 -2.93 11.67
CA THR A 208 14.26 -3.34 10.28
C THR A 208 14.57 -2.18 9.35
N LYS A 209 15.64 -2.32 8.55
CA LYS A 209 15.99 -1.33 7.54
C LYS A 209 14.85 -1.16 6.55
N SER A 210 14.51 0.09 6.27
CA SER A 210 13.61 0.42 5.16
C SER A 210 14.26 0.10 3.82
N ALA A 211 13.45 0.05 2.75
CA ALA A 211 13.94 0.04 1.37
C ALA A 211 14.88 1.23 1.10
N VAL A 212 14.63 2.37 1.74
CA VAL A 212 15.45 3.58 1.60
C VAL A 212 16.85 3.39 2.17
N ASP A 213 16.95 2.90 3.40
CA ASP A 213 18.23 2.65 4.07
C ASP A 213 19.00 1.49 3.44
N ALA A 214 18.27 0.49 2.93
CA ALA A 214 18.85 -0.74 2.42
C ALA A 214 19.36 -0.63 0.98
N ARG A 215 18.86 0.31 0.16
CA ARG A 215 19.12 0.40 -1.29
C ARG A 215 20.60 0.25 -1.68
N GLY A 216 21.51 0.86 -0.94
CA GLY A 216 22.96 0.80 -1.20
C GLY A 216 23.66 -0.49 -0.74
N SER A 217 22.97 -1.34 0.00
CA SER A 217 23.53 -2.56 0.63
C SER A 217 22.95 -3.88 0.09
N VAL A 218 21.98 -3.80 -0.82
CA VAL A 218 21.36 -4.97 -1.46
C VAL A 218 22.38 -5.77 -2.27
N LYS A 219 22.32 -7.09 -2.14
CA LYS A 219 23.09 -8.05 -2.93
C LYS A 219 22.14 -8.88 -3.77
N ILE A 220 22.64 -9.43 -4.87
CA ILE A 220 21.89 -10.37 -5.73
C ILE A 220 21.41 -11.56 -4.88
N GLY A 221 20.13 -11.90 -5.01
CA GLY A 221 19.48 -12.99 -4.30
C GLY A 221 18.86 -12.60 -2.95
N ASP A 222 19.10 -11.38 -2.45
CA ASP A 222 18.40 -10.86 -1.28
C ASP A 222 16.90 -10.79 -1.56
N GLY A 223 16.08 -11.21 -0.58
CA GLY A 223 14.61 -11.13 -0.68
C GLY A 223 14.10 -9.75 -0.26
N LEU A 224 13.13 -9.20 -0.99
CA LEU A 224 12.52 -7.89 -0.74
C LEU A 224 11.88 -7.81 0.65
N ASP A 225 11.28 -8.91 1.12
CA ASP A 225 10.69 -9.02 2.46
C ASP A 225 11.71 -8.80 3.58
N SER A 226 13.01 -9.01 3.34
CA SER A 226 14.09 -8.71 4.30
C SER A 226 14.18 -7.22 4.65
N PHE A 227 13.61 -6.36 3.80
CA PHE A 227 13.62 -4.89 3.94
C PHE A 227 12.20 -4.32 4.15
N GLY A 228 11.18 -5.19 4.16
CA GLY A 228 9.77 -4.79 4.13
C GLY A 228 8.91 -5.43 5.20
N HIS A 229 9.15 -6.70 5.57
CA HIS A 229 8.22 -7.50 6.39
C HIS A 229 7.74 -6.78 7.66
N THR A 230 8.64 -6.07 8.32
CA THR A 230 8.40 -5.36 9.57
C THR A 230 8.76 -3.88 9.49
N SER A 231 9.12 -3.34 8.32
CA SER A 231 9.57 -1.94 8.25
C SER A 231 8.42 -0.96 8.45
N LEU A 232 8.57 -0.02 9.38
CA LEU A 232 7.58 1.03 9.63
C LEU A 232 7.33 1.91 8.38
N SER A 233 8.33 2.07 7.51
CA SER A 233 8.19 2.81 6.24
C SER A 233 7.19 2.14 5.29
N ARG A 234 7.25 0.81 5.15
CA ARG A 234 6.27 0.04 4.37
C ARG A 234 4.88 0.12 4.99
N VAL A 235 4.78 -0.06 6.31
CA VAL A 235 3.49 0.08 7.03
C VAL A 235 2.91 1.48 6.79
N MET A 236 3.72 2.53 6.82
CA MET A 236 3.29 3.88 6.49
C MET A 236 2.72 3.97 5.06
N VAL A 237 3.43 3.50 4.04
CA VAL A 237 2.93 3.52 2.65
C VAL A 237 1.62 2.73 2.51
N HIS A 238 1.53 1.57 3.17
CA HIS A 238 0.32 0.74 3.22
C HIS A 238 -0.89 1.53 3.77
N GLU A 239 -0.75 2.12 4.96
CA GLU A 239 -1.83 2.90 5.57
C GLU A 239 -2.18 4.18 4.78
N LEU A 240 -1.20 4.79 4.14
CA LEU A 240 -1.42 5.91 3.24
C LEU A 240 -2.15 5.47 1.96
N ALA A 241 -1.91 4.27 1.43
CA ALA A 241 -2.60 3.76 0.25
C ALA A 241 -4.09 3.53 0.55
N HIS A 242 -4.38 2.98 1.72
CA HIS A 242 -5.74 2.92 2.24
C HIS A 242 -6.44 4.29 2.26
N TRP A 243 -5.75 5.33 2.75
CA TRP A 243 -6.34 6.67 2.92
C TRP A 243 -6.48 7.43 1.59
N PHE A 244 -5.39 7.54 0.82
CA PHE A 244 -5.37 8.26 -0.46
C PHE A 244 -6.12 7.55 -1.59
N GLY A 245 -6.26 6.23 -1.50
CA GLY A 245 -7.08 5.41 -2.40
C GLY A 245 -8.59 5.61 -2.27
N GLY A 246 -9.05 6.42 -1.31
CA GLY A 246 -10.46 6.79 -1.19
C GLY A 246 -11.03 7.46 -2.46
N SER A 247 -12.25 7.06 -2.86
CA SER A 247 -12.92 7.57 -4.06
C SER A 247 -13.25 9.07 -3.98
N ARG A 248 -13.28 9.75 -5.12
CA ARG A 248 -13.67 11.19 -5.27
C ARG A 248 -15.11 11.50 -4.84
N SER A 249 -15.94 10.50 -4.51
CA SER A 249 -17.39 10.68 -4.34
C SER A 249 -17.83 11.03 -2.92
N GLY A 250 -16.92 11.07 -1.93
CA GLY A 250 -17.22 11.63 -0.60
C GLY A 250 -18.37 10.96 0.18
N GLY A 251 -18.91 9.83 -0.28
CA GLY A 251 -20.03 9.14 0.37
C GLY A 251 -19.59 8.13 1.44
N PRO A 252 -20.50 7.70 2.33
CA PRO A 252 -20.24 6.69 3.37
C PRO A 252 -19.99 5.27 2.82
N GLU A 253 -20.26 5.01 1.54
CA GLU A 253 -20.33 3.67 0.95
C GLU A 253 -19.08 3.24 0.15
N ASN A 254 -18.03 4.06 0.00
CA ASN A 254 -16.75 3.61 -0.60
C ASN A 254 -15.59 4.59 -0.33
N ARG A 255 -14.72 4.26 0.63
CA ARG A 255 -13.61 5.13 1.09
C ARG A 255 -12.30 4.39 1.39
N GLU A 256 -12.01 3.28 0.70
CA GLU A 256 -10.78 2.53 0.92
C GLU A 256 -10.30 1.86 -0.36
N VAL A 257 -8.99 1.77 -0.52
CA VAL A 257 -8.36 0.57 -1.09
C VAL A 257 -8.33 -0.43 0.06
N PRO A 258 -9.13 -1.51 0.12
CA PRO A 258 -9.17 -2.41 1.28
C PRO A 258 -8.00 -3.40 1.28
N ASP A 259 -7.83 -4.12 2.38
CA ASP A 259 -6.95 -5.30 2.41
C ASP A 259 -7.64 -6.51 1.79
N GLN A 260 -7.17 -6.92 0.61
CA GLN A 260 -7.79 -8.02 -0.11
C GLN A 260 -7.29 -9.38 0.40
N PRO A 261 -8.18 -10.38 0.47
CA PRO A 261 -7.74 -11.75 0.63
C PRO A 261 -6.96 -12.22 -0.61
N VAL A 262 -6.00 -13.11 -0.38
CA VAL A 262 -5.24 -13.76 -1.44
C VAL A 262 -6.16 -14.73 -2.19
N VAL A 263 -6.11 -14.72 -3.54
CA VAL A 263 -6.73 -15.78 -4.37
C VAL A 263 -5.70 -16.51 -5.21
N GLY A 264 -5.87 -17.82 -5.34
CA GLY A 264 -5.01 -18.69 -6.14
C GLY A 264 -5.21 -18.47 -7.63
N LYS A 265 -4.36 -19.14 -8.44
CA LYS A 265 -4.42 -19.14 -9.92
C LYS A 265 -5.80 -19.51 -10.50
N ASP A 266 -6.59 -20.27 -9.75
CA ASP A 266 -7.92 -20.75 -10.14
C ASP A 266 -9.05 -19.82 -9.65
N GLY A 267 -8.71 -18.70 -8.99
CA GLY A 267 -9.66 -17.73 -8.43
C GLY A 267 -10.17 -18.06 -7.02
N ASP A 268 -9.79 -19.21 -6.46
CA ASP A 268 -10.19 -19.62 -5.11
C ASP A 268 -9.43 -18.86 -4.02
N PHE A 269 -10.09 -18.56 -2.89
CA PHE A 269 -9.40 -17.98 -1.74
C PHE A 269 -8.30 -18.90 -1.21
N VAL A 270 -7.17 -18.29 -0.86
CA VAL A 270 -6.06 -18.99 -0.19
C VAL A 270 -6.22 -18.88 1.32
N TYR A 271 -6.06 -20.01 1.99
CA TYR A 271 -6.13 -20.16 3.43
C TYR A 271 -4.84 -20.76 3.98
N ARG A 272 -4.52 -20.48 5.24
CA ARG A 272 -3.50 -21.18 6.00
C ARG A 272 -4.15 -22.32 6.77
N HIS A 273 -3.71 -23.54 6.49
CA HIS A 273 -4.17 -24.72 7.20
C HIS A 273 -3.74 -24.64 8.68
N PRO A 274 -4.65 -24.87 9.65
CA PRO A 274 -4.36 -24.58 11.06
C PRO A 274 -3.27 -25.46 11.66
N ILE A 275 -3.20 -26.74 11.24
CA ILE A 275 -2.22 -27.72 11.72
C ILE A 275 -0.90 -27.62 10.96
N THR A 276 -0.92 -27.85 9.64
CA THR A 276 0.31 -27.89 8.83
C THR A 276 0.93 -26.52 8.58
N LYS A 277 0.19 -25.43 8.82
CA LYS A 277 0.55 -24.05 8.49
C LYS A 277 0.84 -23.80 7.00
N LYS A 278 0.58 -24.78 6.12
CA LYS A 278 0.72 -24.65 4.67
C LYS A 278 -0.47 -23.90 4.08
N PHE A 279 -0.24 -23.25 2.94
CA PHE A 279 -1.31 -22.65 2.14
C PHE A 279 -2.16 -23.73 1.46
N THR A 280 -3.47 -23.50 1.40
CA THR A 280 -4.46 -24.38 0.78
C THR A 280 -5.60 -23.55 0.20
N THR A 281 -6.18 -23.98 -0.91
CA THR A 281 -7.43 -23.43 -1.47
C THR A 281 -8.66 -24.22 -1.02
N ASP A 282 -8.48 -25.31 -0.26
CA ASP A 282 -9.58 -26.15 0.22
C ASP A 282 -10.42 -25.40 1.27
N ALA A 283 -11.56 -24.88 0.81
CA ALA A 283 -12.53 -24.21 1.65
C ALA A 283 -13.24 -25.13 2.65
N SER A 284 -13.10 -26.46 2.56
CA SER A 284 -13.68 -27.39 3.52
C SER A 284 -12.82 -27.58 4.78
N THR A 285 -11.55 -27.15 4.75
CA THR A 285 -10.64 -27.28 5.91
C THR A 285 -11.21 -26.57 7.16
N PRO A 286 -11.46 -27.29 8.27
CA PRO A 286 -11.95 -26.71 9.51
C PRO A 286 -10.92 -25.75 10.13
N ASN A 287 -11.38 -24.66 10.75
CA ASN A 287 -10.55 -23.68 11.46
C ASN A 287 -9.40 -23.06 10.63
N LYS A 288 -9.51 -23.07 9.30
CA LYS A 288 -8.57 -22.40 8.40
C LYS A 288 -8.57 -20.88 8.60
N GLN A 289 -7.40 -20.27 8.48
CA GLN A 289 -7.25 -18.82 8.54
C GLN A 289 -7.22 -18.26 7.11
N LYS A 290 -8.09 -17.30 6.80
CA LYS A 290 -8.04 -16.60 5.51
C LYS A 290 -6.73 -15.80 5.43
N ILE A 291 -5.99 -15.92 4.35
CA ILE A 291 -4.77 -15.15 4.14
C ILE A 291 -5.13 -13.85 3.43
N VAL A 292 -4.58 -12.76 3.96
CA VAL A 292 -4.67 -11.41 3.42
C VAL A 292 -3.35 -11.09 2.72
N THR A 293 -3.38 -10.26 1.69
CA THR A 293 -2.19 -9.81 0.96
C THR A 293 -1.30 -8.94 1.86
N TYR A 294 -0.41 -9.55 2.63
CA TYR A 294 0.67 -8.87 3.35
C TYR A 294 2.00 -9.50 2.91
N ASP A 295 3.05 -8.69 2.78
CA ASP A 295 4.39 -9.08 2.28
C ASP A 295 4.43 -9.40 0.78
N TYR A 296 5.64 -9.53 0.23
CA TYR A 296 5.83 -9.80 -1.20
C TYR A 296 5.26 -11.16 -1.60
N PHE A 297 5.56 -12.24 -0.87
CA PHE A 297 5.21 -13.59 -1.33
C PHE A 297 3.70 -13.76 -1.60
N PRO A 298 2.77 -13.32 -0.72
CA PRO A 298 1.33 -13.36 -1.00
C PRO A 298 0.84 -12.42 -2.11
N ILE A 299 1.66 -11.47 -2.58
CA ILE A 299 1.30 -10.50 -3.63
C ILE A 299 1.97 -10.83 -4.94
N GLY A 300 3.30 -10.98 -4.98
CA GLY A 300 4.01 -11.39 -6.17
C GLY A 300 3.56 -12.76 -6.69
N GLU A 301 3.19 -13.69 -5.81
CA GLU A 301 2.68 -15.00 -6.27
C GLU A 301 1.19 -14.96 -6.63
N TYR A 302 0.39 -14.02 -6.11
CA TYR A 302 -1.07 -14.09 -6.23
C TYR A 302 -1.76 -12.83 -6.78
N ALA A 303 -1.25 -11.62 -6.61
CA ALA A 303 -1.85 -10.39 -7.14
C ALA A 303 -1.96 -10.43 -8.67
N GLY A 304 -0.90 -10.87 -9.36
CA GLY A 304 -0.95 -11.17 -10.79
C GLY A 304 -1.99 -12.25 -11.16
N ASN A 305 -2.28 -13.19 -10.25
CA ASN A 305 -3.32 -14.22 -10.43
C ASN A 305 -4.74 -13.72 -10.07
N THR A 306 -4.86 -12.66 -9.27
CA THR A 306 -6.15 -12.08 -8.86
C THR A 306 -6.75 -11.16 -9.94
N GLY A 307 -5.96 -10.80 -10.94
CA GLY A 307 -6.32 -9.84 -11.98
C GLY A 307 -6.28 -8.38 -11.50
N PRO A 308 -6.21 -7.42 -12.42
CA PRO A 308 -6.06 -6.01 -12.07
C PRO A 308 -7.26 -5.41 -11.32
N SER A 309 -8.44 -6.01 -11.46
CA SER A 309 -9.65 -5.62 -10.71
C SER A 309 -9.56 -5.86 -9.19
N LYS A 310 -8.63 -6.71 -8.74
CA LYS A 310 -8.37 -7.00 -7.33
C LYS A 310 -7.02 -6.44 -6.88
N ALA A 311 -6.00 -6.59 -7.70
CA ALA A 311 -4.64 -6.17 -7.38
C ALA A 311 -4.51 -4.64 -7.24
N THR A 312 -5.24 -3.85 -8.04
CA THR A 312 -5.25 -2.38 -7.90
C THR A 312 -5.98 -1.85 -6.68
N ILE A 313 -6.73 -2.72 -5.98
CA ILE A 313 -7.53 -2.38 -4.80
C ILE A 313 -7.05 -3.12 -3.54
N THR A 314 -5.75 -3.40 -3.45
CA THR A 314 -5.10 -3.83 -2.21
C THR A 314 -3.95 -2.92 -1.80
N ALA A 315 -3.94 -2.44 -0.55
CA ALA A 315 -3.00 -1.39 -0.10
C ALA A 315 -1.55 -1.87 -0.09
N GLU A 316 -1.36 -3.15 0.22
CA GLU A 316 -0.04 -3.75 0.26
C GLU A 316 0.64 -3.79 -1.12
N ALA A 317 -0.11 -3.92 -2.22
CA ALA A 317 0.48 -3.86 -3.57
C ALA A 317 1.18 -2.51 -3.82
N TYR A 318 0.62 -1.41 -3.28
CA TYR A 318 1.24 -0.09 -3.35
C TYR A 318 2.52 -0.03 -2.51
N ALA A 319 2.50 -0.58 -1.29
CA ALA A 319 3.67 -0.58 -0.42
C ALA A 319 4.85 -1.38 -1.04
N ILE A 320 4.56 -2.57 -1.57
CA ILE A 320 5.58 -3.41 -2.23
C ILE A 320 6.04 -2.77 -3.55
N PHE A 321 5.13 -2.24 -4.36
CA PHE A 321 5.51 -1.52 -5.58
C PHE A 321 6.41 -0.31 -5.27
N ALA A 322 6.15 0.43 -4.18
CA ALA A 322 6.97 1.55 -3.74
C ALA A 322 8.40 1.12 -3.36
N MET A 323 8.53 -0.02 -2.69
CA MET A 323 9.85 -0.61 -2.41
C MET A 323 10.57 -1.03 -3.71
N MET A 324 9.88 -1.73 -4.62
CA MET A 324 10.46 -2.16 -5.91
C MET A 324 10.86 -0.97 -6.80
N SER A 325 10.08 0.11 -6.75
CA SER A 325 10.32 1.35 -7.49
C SER A 325 11.59 2.03 -6.97
N TYR A 326 11.74 2.12 -5.64
CA TYR A 326 12.90 2.78 -5.05
C TYR A 326 14.17 1.95 -5.10
N MET A 327 14.09 0.63 -4.95
CA MET A 327 15.23 -0.29 -5.03
C MET A 327 15.55 -0.68 -6.49
N ASP A 328 15.50 0.31 -7.38
CA ASP A 328 15.61 0.21 -8.85
C ASP A 328 16.96 -0.27 -9.40
N ASN A 329 17.99 -0.39 -8.55
CA ASN A 329 19.26 -1.03 -8.91
C ASN A 329 19.10 -2.51 -9.29
N PHE A 330 17.98 -3.12 -8.89
CA PHE A 330 17.66 -4.52 -9.12
C PHE A 330 16.25 -4.66 -9.70
N ASP A 331 16.03 -5.78 -10.37
CA ASP A 331 14.70 -6.27 -10.65
C ASP A 331 14.23 -7.21 -9.54
N TRP A 332 12.99 -7.04 -9.11
CA TRP A 332 12.35 -7.77 -8.02
C TRP A 332 11.10 -8.52 -8.47
N ALA A 333 10.66 -8.31 -9.71
CA ALA A 333 9.28 -8.56 -10.13
C ALA A 333 8.92 -10.02 -10.41
N ASP A 334 9.88 -10.94 -10.32
CA ASP A 334 9.65 -12.35 -10.58
C ASP A 334 9.31 -13.10 -9.28
N ASP A 335 10.24 -13.16 -8.34
CA ASP A 335 10.14 -13.93 -7.09
C ASP A 335 10.48 -13.10 -5.86
N GLY A 336 10.56 -11.78 -5.99
CA GLY A 336 10.87 -10.88 -4.89
C GLY A 336 12.33 -10.94 -4.49
N LYS A 337 13.18 -11.61 -5.26
CA LYS A 337 14.62 -11.60 -5.07
C LYS A 337 15.26 -10.60 -6.01
N SER A 338 16.29 -9.92 -5.51
CA SER A 338 17.09 -9.00 -6.31
C SER A 338 17.80 -9.74 -7.44
N LYS A 339 17.50 -9.33 -8.67
CA LYS A 339 18.14 -9.82 -9.90
C LYS A 339 18.80 -8.65 -10.62
N LEU A 340 19.88 -8.94 -11.34
CA LEU A 340 20.50 -7.93 -12.19
C LEU A 340 19.50 -7.47 -13.25
N LEU A 341 19.53 -6.17 -13.53
CA LEU A 341 18.83 -5.60 -14.67
C LEU A 341 19.40 -6.24 -15.94
N THR A 342 18.61 -7.07 -16.60
CA THR A 342 18.97 -7.63 -17.91
C THR A 342 18.86 -6.54 -18.97
N GLN A 343 19.70 -6.61 -20.01
CA GLN A 343 19.76 -5.57 -21.05
C GLN A 343 18.49 -5.50 -21.90
N GLU A 344 17.76 -6.61 -22.02
CA GLU A 344 16.46 -6.68 -22.68
C GLU A 344 15.76 -7.97 -22.24
N ILE A 345 14.49 -7.86 -21.86
CA ILE A 345 13.59 -9.02 -21.80
C ILE A 345 12.61 -8.86 -22.96
N PRO A 346 12.35 -9.91 -23.77
CA PRO A 346 11.32 -9.84 -24.78
C PRO A 346 10.01 -9.40 -24.12
N TYR A 347 9.33 -8.41 -24.70
CA TYR A 347 8.05 -7.93 -24.17
C TYR A 347 7.01 -9.05 -24.02
N ASN A 348 7.09 -10.05 -24.91
CA ASN A 348 6.25 -11.23 -24.84
C ASN A 348 6.60 -12.14 -23.66
N ASP A 349 7.70 -11.95 -22.95
CA ASP A 349 8.07 -12.75 -21.77
C ASP A 349 7.66 -12.04 -20.46
N LEU A 350 6.91 -10.93 -20.54
CA LEU A 350 6.30 -10.33 -19.37
C LEU A 350 5.35 -11.35 -18.69
N PRO A 351 5.31 -11.42 -17.34
CA PRO A 351 4.69 -12.51 -16.58
C PRO A 351 3.22 -12.82 -16.95
N ASN A 352 2.50 -11.84 -17.51
CA ASN A 352 1.06 -11.92 -17.81
C ASN A 352 0.74 -11.77 -19.31
N ASN A 353 1.66 -12.09 -20.22
CA ASN A 353 1.40 -12.07 -21.68
C ASN A 353 0.30 -13.04 -22.16
N LYS A 354 -0.28 -13.85 -21.27
CA LYS A 354 -1.39 -14.76 -21.59
C LYS A 354 -2.70 -14.05 -21.28
N GLU A 355 -3.52 -13.86 -22.31
CA GLU A 355 -4.88 -13.29 -22.35
C GLU A 355 -5.92 -13.92 -21.39
N ALA A 356 -5.54 -14.60 -20.32
CA ALA A 356 -6.49 -15.17 -19.38
C ALA A 356 -5.84 -15.37 -18.02
N ARG A 357 -6.31 -14.60 -17.04
CA ARG A 357 -6.62 -15.11 -15.69
C ARG A 357 -7.48 -14.07 -14.97
N LEU A 358 -8.76 -14.42 -14.92
CA LEU A 358 -9.89 -13.76 -14.27
C LEU A 358 -10.30 -12.44 -14.96
N GLY A 359 -11.46 -12.50 -15.63
CA GLY A 359 -12.02 -11.41 -16.42
C GLY A 359 -12.58 -10.25 -15.64
#